data_AF-A0A1I3BXY9-F1
#
_entry.id   AF-A0A1I3BXY9-F1
#
_cell.length_a   1.000
_cell.length_b   1.000
_cell.length_c   1.000
_cell.angle_alpha   90.00
_cell.angle_beta   90.00
_cell.angle_gamma   90.00
#
_symmetry.space_group_name_H-M   'P 1'
#
loop_
_entity.id
_entity.type
_entity.pdbx_description
1 polymer ?
#
loop_
_entity_poly.entity_id
_entity_poly.type
_entity_poly.pdbx_seq_one_letter_code
_entity_poly.pdbx_strand_id
1 'polypeptide(L)'
;MKKNKRRKRKRIISVTLIIVALLLIIGCAVYIGYNKVVQSSESSVSNSSVTNPADSNSSDTKSDASESGQVSTNSSTASTDFKLSDDLAGAIALIAQSYNEFDSTSVEGEAWQEFFTSHFLMNSHYGFEYLNDLTEKNSNIIDEEQAEYMSYSLTGVKSDFTFAEPLDYNNASSFLNDVYVENYTSEPIDDGVLIHAVITTTEQTLENDDVIVSNVSYNVDVKLITNPSSCFDGYSIYSLECIQQ
;
A
#
# COMPACT_ATOMS: atom_id res chain seq x y z
N MET A 1 -26.96 -51.07 -2.86
CA MET A 1 -27.88 -49.93 -3.16
C MET A 1 -27.41 -48.53 -2.74
N LYS A 2 -26.39 -48.32 -1.87
CA LYS A 2 -25.98 -46.97 -1.40
C LYS A 2 -25.22 -46.10 -2.43
N LYS A 3 -24.55 -46.68 -3.44
CA LYS A 3 -23.75 -45.92 -4.43
C LYS A 3 -24.59 -45.07 -5.41
N ASN A 4 -25.82 -45.49 -5.75
CA ASN A 4 -26.68 -44.74 -6.67
C ASN A 4 -27.31 -43.47 -6.07
N LYS A 5 -27.46 -43.38 -4.75
CA LYS A 5 -27.99 -42.16 -4.09
C LYS A 5 -27.00 -41.00 -4.12
N ARG A 6 -25.69 -41.28 -4.00
CA ARG A 6 -24.62 -40.25 -4.02
C ARG A 6 -24.46 -39.62 -5.41
N ARG A 7 -24.57 -40.41 -6.49
CA ARG A 7 -24.49 -39.90 -7.88
C ARG A 7 -25.67 -38.98 -8.25
N LYS A 8 -26.88 -39.27 -7.74
CA LYS A 8 -28.05 -38.40 -7.95
C LYS A 8 -27.93 -37.06 -7.23
N ARG A 9 -27.39 -37.03 -6.00
CA ARG A 9 -27.16 -35.77 -5.25
C ARG A 9 -26.14 -34.85 -5.93
N LYS A 10 -25.05 -35.40 -6.47
CA LYS A 10 -24.04 -34.59 -7.20
C LYS A 10 -24.61 -33.93 -8.47
N ARG A 11 -25.50 -34.61 -9.19
CA ARG A 11 -26.17 -34.04 -10.38
C ARG A 11 -27.15 -32.92 -10.03
N ILE A 12 -27.85 -33.03 -8.88
CA ILE A 12 -28.77 -31.98 -8.44
C ILE A 12 -27.98 -30.72 -8.05
N ILE A 13 -26.93 -30.85 -7.25
CA ILE A 13 -26.10 -29.69 -6.82
C ILE A 13 -25.47 -28.98 -8.02
N SER A 14 -24.96 -29.75 -9.00
CA SER A 14 -24.37 -29.17 -10.21
C SER A 14 -25.39 -28.40 -11.05
N VAL A 15 -26.63 -28.89 -11.19
CA VAL A 15 -27.69 -28.17 -11.91
C VAL A 15 -28.12 -26.91 -11.16
N THR A 16 -28.20 -26.95 -9.83
CA THR A 16 -28.53 -25.77 -9.03
C THR A 16 -27.48 -24.67 -9.19
N LEU A 17 -26.20 -25.02 -9.20
CA LEU A 17 -25.11 -24.05 -9.42
C LEU A 17 -25.18 -23.38 -10.79
N ILE A 18 -25.52 -24.14 -11.84
CA ILE A 18 -25.70 -23.60 -13.20
C ILE A 18 -26.87 -22.60 -13.24
N ILE A 19 -27.97 -22.89 -12.57
CA ILE A 19 -29.13 -21.98 -12.51
C ILE A 19 -28.78 -20.67 -11.78
N VAL A 20 -28.03 -20.74 -10.68
CA VAL A 20 -27.59 -19.55 -9.94
C VAL A 20 -26.66 -18.68 -10.79
N ALA A 21 -25.72 -19.28 -11.52
CA ALA A 21 -24.83 -18.56 -12.42
C ALA A 21 -25.60 -17.82 -13.53
N LEU A 22 -26.63 -18.46 -14.12
CA LEU A 22 -27.47 -17.82 -15.14
C LEU A 22 -28.27 -16.64 -14.59
N LEU A 23 -28.77 -16.73 -13.35
CA LEU A 23 -29.48 -15.62 -12.70
C LEU A 23 -28.56 -14.42 -12.42
N LEU A 24 -27.31 -14.67 -12.03
CA LEU A 24 -26.31 -13.60 -11.84
C LEU A 24 -25.98 -12.90 -13.15
N ILE A 25 -25.80 -13.64 -14.25
CA ILE A 25 -25.53 -13.04 -15.56
C ILE A 25 -26.70 -12.16 -16.03
N ILE A 26 -27.95 -12.61 -15.84
CA ILE A 26 -29.14 -11.81 -16.17
C ILE A 26 -29.22 -10.56 -15.28
N GLY A 27 -28.93 -10.69 -13.98
CA GLY A 27 -28.90 -9.57 -13.04
C GLY A 27 -27.88 -8.49 -13.43
N CYS A 28 -26.65 -8.91 -13.77
CA CYS A 28 -25.61 -8.00 -14.25
C CYS A 28 -26.01 -7.29 -15.54
N ALA A 29 -26.62 -8.00 -16.50
CA ALA A 29 -27.08 -7.40 -17.76
C ALA A 29 -28.17 -6.33 -17.55
N VAL A 30 -29.12 -6.57 -16.64
CA VAL A 30 -30.17 -5.60 -16.29
C VAL A 30 -29.58 -4.40 -15.56
N TYR A 31 -28.64 -4.61 -14.64
CA TYR A 31 -27.99 -3.54 -13.89
C TYR A 31 -27.20 -2.59 -14.80
N ILE A 32 -26.41 -3.13 -15.73
CA ILE A 32 -25.66 -2.34 -16.72
C ILE A 32 -26.62 -1.56 -17.63
N GLY A 33 -27.75 -2.16 -18.03
CA GLY A 33 -28.78 -1.49 -18.82
C GLY A 33 -29.45 -0.32 -18.09
N TYR A 34 -29.67 -0.44 -16.77
CA TYR A 34 -30.27 0.61 -15.96
C TYR A 34 -29.34 1.81 -15.75
N ASN A 35 -28.06 1.58 -15.43
CA ASN A 35 -27.10 2.67 -15.22
C ASN A 35 -26.86 3.50 -16.49
N LYS A 36 -26.91 2.88 -17.67
CA LYS A 36 -26.74 3.59 -18.95
C LYS A 36 -27.90 4.58 -19.25
N VAL A 37 -29.10 4.33 -18.70
CA VAL A 37 -30.27 5.21 -18.87
C VAL A 37 -30.24 6.38 -17.87
N VAL A 38 -29.75 6.15 -16.64
CA VAL A 38 -29.69 7.19 -15.60
C VAL A 38 -28.63 8.26 -15.92
N GLN A 39 -27.49 7.88 -16.51
CA GLN A 39 -26.39 8.80 -16.80
C GLN A 39 -26.64 9.76 -17.99
N SER A 40 -27.70 9.53 -18.78
CA SER A 40 -28.07 10.40 -19.92
C SER A 40 -29.00 11.57 -19.52
N SER A 41 -29.39 11.70 -18.24
CA SER A 41 -30.40 12.66 -17.80
C SER A 41 -29.89 13.78 -16.87
N GLU A 42 -28.61 13.79 -16.49
CA GLU A 42 -28.04 14.82 -15.61
C GLU A 42 -26.80 15.46 -16.25
N SER A 43 -27.03 16.37 -17.20
CA SER A 43 -26.05 17.41 -17.54
C SER A 43 -26.76 18.70 -17.92
N SER A 44 -27.13 19.48 -16.91
CA SER A 44 -27.45 20.89 -17.11
C SER A 44 -27.14 21.73 -15.86
N VAL A 45 -26.33 22.78 -16.09
CA VAL A 45 -26.10 24.00 -15.27
C VAL A 45 -25.08 23.83 -14.12
N SER A 46 -23.90 24.47 -14.17
CA SER A 46 -23.77 25.92 -13.88
C SER A 46 -22.45 26.52 -14.40
N ASN A 47 -22.54 27.56 -15.22
CA ASN A 47 -21.46 28.52 -15.48
C ASN A 47 -21.65 29.73 -14.56
N SER A 48 -20.66 30.05 -13.73
CA SER A 48 -20.48 31.40 -13.21
C SER A 48 -18.98 31.74 -13.20
N SER A 49 -18.60 32.75 -13.97
CA SER A 49 -17.33 33.43 -13.80
C SER A 49 -17.41 34.87 -14.29
N VAL A 50 -16.57 35.68 -13.65
CA VAL A 50 -16.09 37.02 -13.98
C VAL A 50 -16.88 38.20 -13.39
N THR A 51 -16.34 38.71 -12.26
CA THR A 51 -16.32 40.13 -11.94
C THR A 51 -14.88 40.55 -11.64
N ASN A 52 -14.31 41.43 -12.47
CA ASN A 52 -13.16 42.28 -12.12
C ASN A 52 -13.70 43.60 -11.55
N PRO A 53 -12.92 44.32 -10.72
CA PRO A 53 -12.19 45.46 -11.31
C PRO A 53 -10.77 45.65 -10.77
N ALA A 54 -9.99 46.37 -11.57
CA ALA A 54 -8.59 46.70 -11.39
C ALA A 54 -8.37 48.02 -10.60
N ASP A 55 -7.13 48.14 -10.13
CA ASP A 55 -6.28 49.31 -9.91
C ASP A 55 -6.53 50.30 -8.76
N SER A 56 -5.54 50.42 -7.85
CA SER A 56 -4.62 51.56 -7.85
C SER A 56 -3.51 51.49 -6.77
N ASN A 57 -2.27 51.41 -7.26
CA ASN A 57 -1.05 52.15 -6.90
C ASN A 57 -0.57 52.43 -5.45
N SER A 58 0.75 52.21 -5.33
CA SER A 58 1.77 53.12 -4.74
C SER A 58 2.09 52.99 -3.25
N SER A 59 3.26 52.44 -2.91
CA SER A 59 4.51 53.21 -2.76
C SER A 59 5.64 52.38 -2.15
N ASP A 60 6.85 52.66 -2.61
CA ASP A 60 8.14 52.20 -2.12
C ASP A 60 8.33 52.38 -0.61
N THR A 61 9.17 51.56 0.02
CA THR A 61 10.43 52.03 0.66
C THR A 61 11.31 50.83 1.05
N LYS A 62 12.58 50.95 0.67
CA LYS A 62 13.73 50.09 0.98
C LYS A 62 14.40 50.58 2.27
N SER A 63 14.80 49.69 3.18
CA SER A 63 15.88 49.97 4.16
C SER A 63 16.52 48.69 4.70
N ASP A 64 17.84 48.72 4.70
CA ASP A 64 18.81 47.69 5.11
C ASP A 64 18.90 47.40 6.62
N ALA A 65 19.56 46.27 6.91
CA ALA A 65 20.55 46.03 7.99
C ALA A 65 20.12 45.33 9.30
N SER A 66 20.63 44.09 9.40
CA SER A 66 21.44 43.49 10.48
C SER A 66 20.91 43.22 11.90
N GLU A 67 21.14 41.95 12.28
CA GLU A 67 21.71 41.44 13.54
C GLU A 67 20.81 40.80 14.61
N SER A 68 21.17 39.53 14.88
CA SER A 68 20.99 38.70 16.08
C SER A 68 19.66 38.75 16.84
N GLY A 69 18.94 37.64 16.77
CA GLY A 69 17.90 37.28 17.74
C GLY A 69 17.84 35.77 17.87
N GLN A 70 18.46 35.25 18.91
CA GLN A 70 18.32 33.87 19.38
C GLN A 70 16.84 33.63 19.66
N VAL A 71 16.17 32.83 18.83
CA VAL A 71 14.81 32.35 19.10
C VAL A 71 14.89 30.85 19.32
N SER A 72 15.06 30.48 20.59
CA SER A 72 14.58 29.20 21.09
C SER A 72 13.07 29.16 20.89
N THR A 73 12.64 28.51 19.81
CA THR A 73 11.27 27.99 19.72
C THR A 73 11.32 26.53 20.14
N ASN A 74 11.37 26.32 21.46
CA ASN A 74 10.65 25.19 22.04
C ASN A 74 9.17 25.41 21.71
N SER A 75 8.69 24.67 20.72
CA SER A 75 7.29 24.58 20.34
C SER A 75 7.05 23.11 20.05
N SER A 76 6.84 22.34 21.10
CA SER A 76 5.49 21.97 21.53
C SER A 76 5.22 20.57 21.03
N THR A 77 5.43 19.61 21.92
CA THR A 77 4.75 18.32 21.97
C THR A 77 3.36 18.41 21.34
N ALA A 78 3.27 18.02 20.07
CA ALA A 78 2.10 17.35 19.55
C ALA A 78 2.46 15.87 19.64
N SER A 79 2.20 15.26 20.80
CA SER A 79 1.98 13.81 20.84
C SER A 79 0.66 13.57 20.11
N THR A 80 0.70 13.65 18.79
CA THR A 80 -0.22 12.88 17.98
C THR A 80 0.19 11.44 18.23
N ASP A 81 -0.60 10.72 19.03
CA ASP A 81 -0.39 9.29 19.22
C ASP A 81 -0.23 8.67 17.83
N PHE A 82 0.99 8.23 17.52
CA PHE A 82 1.28 7.59 16.25
C PHE A 82 0.33 6.42 16.06
N LYS A 83 -0.23 6.30 14.86
CA LYS A 83 -1.07 5.17 14.48
C LYS A 83 -0.48 4.55 13.24
N LEU A 84 -0.11 3.28 13.38
CA LEU A 84 0.31 2.47 12.25
C LEU A 84 -0.91 2.17 11.37
N SER A 85 -0.88 2.58 10.12
CA SER A 85 -1.90 2.18 9.14
C SER A 85 -1.70 0.74 8.67
N ASP A 86 -2.70 0.20 7.98
CA ASP A 86 -2.62 -1.12 7.37
C ASP A 86 -1.55 -1.19 6.27
N ASP A 87 -1.39 -0.13 5.47
CA ASP A 87 -0.42 -0.07 4.37
C ASP A 87 1.03 -0.11 4.91
N LEU A 88 1.32 0.74 5.90
CA LEU A 88 2.64 0.80 6.53
C LEU A 88 2.90 -0.46 7.38
N ALA A 89 1.89 -1.00 8.07
CA ALA A 89 2.01 -2.28 8.78
C ALA A 89 2.37 -3.42 7.82
N GLY A 90 1.67 -3.52 6.69
CA GLY A 90 1.94 -4.53 5.68
C GLY A 90 3.34 -4.36 5.08
N ALA A 91 3.75 -3.13 4.78
CA ALA A 91 5.08 -2.86 4.26
C ALA A 91 6.19 -3.29 5.24
N ILE A 92 6.03 -2.98 6.53
CA ILE A 92 6.93 -3.43 7.60
C ILE A 92 6.97 -4.96 7.66
N ALA A 93 5.82 -5.61 7.62
CA ALA A 93 5.71 -7.06 7.71
C ALA A 93 6.42 -7.76 6.53
N LEU A 94 6.28 -7.22 5.31
CA LEU A 94 6.98 -7.74 4.13
C LEU A 94 8.50 -7.58 4.24
N ILE A 95 8.99 -6.40 4.65
CA ILE A 95 10.45 -6.20 4.83
C ILE A 95 10.99 -7.15 5.92
N ALA A 96 10.30 -7.27 7.06
CA ALA A 96 10.69 -8.15 8.15
C ALA A 96 10.73 -9.63 7.74
N GLN A 97 9.80 -10.06 6.88
CA GLN A 97 9.79 -11.43 6.36
C GLN A 97 11.02 -11.73 5.49
N SER A 98 11.47 -10.73 4.73
CA SER A 98 12.52 -10.88 3.74
C SER A 98 13.93 -10.63 4.30
N TYR A 99 14.04 -9.86 5.38
CA TYR A 99 15.30 -9.44 5.97
C TYR A 99 15.31 -9.61 7.49
N ASN A 100 16.37 -10.21 8.02
CA ASN A 100 16.63 -10.18 9.47
C ASN A 100 17.00 -8.78 9.95
N GLU A 101 17.70 -8.03 9.10
CA GLU A 101 18.11 -6.65 9.33
C GLU A 101 17.96 -5.90 7.99
N PHE A 102 17.36 -4.71 8.02
CA PHE A 102 17.24 -3.83 6.87
C PHE A 102 17.76 -2.43 7.24
N ASP A 103 18.49 -1.83 6.29
CA ASP A 103 18.97 -0.46 6.36
C ASP A 103 18.66 0.23 5.03
N SER A 104 17.97 1.37 5.08
CA SER A 104 17.60 2.16 3.90
C SER A 104 18.80 2.56 3.03
N THR A 105 20.00 2.65 3.60
CA THR A 105 21.24 2.95 2.84
C THR A 105 21.69 1.81 1.93
N SER A 106 21.14 0.60 2.11
CA SER A 106 21.38 -0.57 1.24
C SER A 106 20.45 -0.66 0.03
N VAL A 107 19.57 0.33 -0.13
CA VAL A 107 18.55 0.40 -1.18
C VAL A 107 19.17 0.88 -2.49
N GLU A 108 19.92 0.00 -3.15
CA GLU A 108 20.55 0.29 -4.44
C GLU A 108 20.71 -0.95 -5.32
N GLY A 109 20.80 -0.70 -6.63
CA GLY A 109 21.14 -1.71 -7.63
C GLY A 109 20.05 -2.74 -7.95
N GLU A 110 20.43 -3.70 -8.80
CA GLU A 110 19.52 -4.70 -9.37
C GLU A 110 18.85 -5.58 -8.29
N ALA A 111 19.55 -5.89 -7.20
CA ALA A 111 19.03 -6.74 -6.14
C ALA A 111 17.84 -6.09 -5.41
N TRP A 112 17.95 -4.80 -5.07
CA TRP A 112 16.83 -4.06 -4.49
C TRP A 112 15.68 -3.94 -5.49
N GLN A 113 15.99 -3.63 -6.76
CA GLN A 113 14.98 -3.49 -7.80
C GLN A 113 14.16 -4.78 -7.97
N GLU A 114 14.83 -5.93 -8.09
CA GLU A 114 14.19 -7.23 -8.20
C GLU A 114 13.35 -7.56 -6.97
N PHE A 115 13.89 -7.29 -5.77
CA PHE A 115 13.20 -7.48 -4.51
C PHE A 115 11.91 -6.64 -4.45
N PHE A 116 12.03 -5.32 -4.63
CA PHE A 116 10.92 -4.38 -4.53
C PHE A 116 9.85 -4.68 -5.58
N THR A 117 10.24 -4.95 -6.83
CA THR A 117 9.31 -5.33 -7.88
C THR A 117 8.55 -6.59 -7.53
N SER A 118 9.22 -7.66 -7.09
CA SER A 118 8.57 -8.94 -6.80
C SER A 118 7.67 -8.91 -5.55
N HIS A 119 8.06 -8.17 -4.51
CA HIS A 119 7.37 -8.19 -3.22
C HIS A 119 6.31 -7.10 -3.07
N PHE A 120 6.53 -5.92 -3.65
CA PHE A 120 5.64 -4.76 -3.50
C PHE A 120 4.84 -4.45 -4.76
N LEU A 121 5.42 -4.58 -5.96
CA LEU A 121 4.74 -4.16 -7.20
C LEU A 121 4.01 -5.30 -7.90
N MET A 122 4.50 -6.54 -7.78
CA MET A 122 4.02 -7.72 -8.51
C MET A 122 3.49 -8.82 -7.58
N ASN A 123 3.15 -8.46 -6.35
CA ASN A 123 2.59 -9.36 -5.35
C ASN A 123 1.07 -9.19 -5.27
N SER A 124 0.28 -10.10 -5.82
CA SER A 124 -1.19 -9.98 -5.77
C SER A 124 -1.82 -10.28 -4.41
N HIS A 125 -1.02 -10.77 -3.45
CA HIS A 125 -1.46 -10.97 -2.07
C HIS A 125 -1.35 -9.68 -1.24
N TYR A 126 -0.44 -8.78 -1.61
CA TYR A 126 -0.18 -7.54 -0.91
C TYR A 126 -0.45 -6.35 -1.84
N GLY A 127 -1.40 -5.50 -1.46
CA GLY A 127 -1.62 -4.23 -2.10
C GLY A 127 -1.72 -3.14 -1.06
N PHE A 128 -1.26 -1.94 -1.42
CA PHE A 128 -1.43 -0.72 -0.63
C PHE A 128 -2.26 0.29 -1.43
N GLU A 129 -2.89 1.24 -0.75
CA GLU A 129 -3.88 2.14 -1.32
C GLU A 129 -3.36 2.83 -2.59
N TYR A 130 -2.14 3.37 -2.53
CA TYR A 130 -1.54 4.07 -3.68
C TYR A 130 -1.35 3.15 -4.90
N LEU A 131 -0.86 1.92 -4.72
CA LEU A 131 -0.68 0.97 -5.82
C LEU A 131 -2.01 0.57 -6.44
N ASN A 132 -3.02 0.32 -5.62
CA ASN A 132 -4.36 -0.04 -6.08
C ASN A 132 -4.97 1.12 -6.89
N ASP A 133 -4.90 2.34 -6.36
CA ASP A 133 -5.36 3.55 -7.03
C ASP A 133 -4.64 3.79 -8.37
N LEU A 134 -3.32 3.58 -8.39
CA LEU A 134 -2.49 3.74 -9.57
C LEU A 134 -2.87 2.73 -10.66
N THR A 135 -2.98 1.46 -10.31
CA THR A 135 -3.30 0.38 -11.24
C THR A 135 -4.72 0.51 -11.80
N GLU A 136 -5.69 0.94 -10.99
CA GLU A 136 -7.04 1.27 -11.46
C GLU A 136 -7.05 2.42 -12.47
N LYS A 137 -6.25 3.46 -12.25
CA LYS A 137 -6.18 4.64 -13.14
C LYS A 137 -5.38 4.38 -14.42
N ASN A 138 -4.33 3.57 -14.34
CA ASN A 138 -3.35 3.38 -15.42
C ASN A 138 -3.49 2.03 -16.15
N SER A 139 -4.68 1.43 -16.16
CA SER A 139 -4.94 0.16 -16.86
C SER A 139 -4.00 -0.97 -16.42
N ASN A 140 -3.66 -1.03 -15.13
CA ASN A 140 -2.74 -1.97 -14.51
C ASN A 140 -1.26 -1.85 -14.93
N ILE A 141 -0.89 -0.76 -15.61
CA ILE A 141 0.49 -0.54 -16.03
C ILE A 141 1.22 0.31 -14.99
N ILE A 142 2.43 -0.15 -14.60
CA ILE A 142 3.34 0.53 -13.69
C ILE A 142 4.65 0.82 -14.45
N ASP A 143 5.01 2.09 -14.55
CA ASP A 143 6.27 2.53 -15.16
C ASP A 143 7.39 2.73 -14.12
N GLU A 144 8.59 3.05 -14.61
CA GLU A 144 9.78 3.26 -13.78
C GLU A 144 9.57 4.42 -12.79
N GLU A 145 9.05 5.57 -13.23
CA GLU A 145 8.84 6.73 -12.36
C GLU A 145 7.91 6.40 -11.18
N GLN A 146 6.86 5.61 -11.42
CA GLN A 146 5.95 5.15 -10.37
C GLN A 146 6.64 4.17 -9.42
N ALA A 147 7.42 3.22 -9.94
CA ALA A 147 8.19 2.27 -9.13
C ALA A 147 9.20 3.00 -8.24
N GLU A 148 9.93 3.97 -8.80
CA GLU A 148 10.90 4.81 -8.11
C GLU A 148 10.25 5.65 -7.00
N TYR A 149 9.09 6.24 -7.27
CA TYR A 149 8.33 6.99 -6.27
C TYR A 149 7.88 6.10 -5.11
N MET A 150 7.36 4.90 -5.39
CA MET A 150 6.93 3.97 -4.34
C MET A 150 8.12 3.44 -3.53
N SER A 151 9.25 3.15 -4.19
CA SER A 151 10.51 2.77 -3.53
C SER A 151 11.05 3.88 -2.62
N TYR A 152 11.06 5.12 -3.11
CA TYR A 152 11.44 6.29 -2.34
C TYR A 152 10.49 6.56 -1.18
N SER A 153 9.18 6.38 -1.39
CA SER A 153 8.19 6.52 -0.32
C SER A 153 8.46 5.52 0.81
N LEU A 154 8.74 4.27 0.45
CA LEU A 154 9.02 3.22 1.42
C LEU A 154 10.32 3.47 2.19
N THR A 155 11.39 3.94 1.54
CA THR A 155 12.75 3.88 2.10
C THR A 155 13.39 5.25 2.39
N GLY A 156 12.84 6.31 1.82
CA GLY A 156 13.42 7.66 1.86
C GLY A 156 14.66 7.83 0.97
N VAL A 157 15.06 6.79 0.24
CA VAL A 157 16.26 6.76 -0.61
C VAL A 157 15.84 6.69 -2.07
N LYS A 158 16.50 7.48 -2.91
CA LYS A 158 16.28 7.44 -4.35
C LYS A 158 17.03 6.26 -4.94
N SER A 159 16.31 5.46 -5.70
CA SER A 159 16.81 4.30 -6.44
C SER A 159 16.28 4.38 -7.85
N ASP A 160 17.13 4.21 -8.86
CA ASP A 160 16.71 4.21 -10.26
C ASP A 160 16.18 2.81 -10.62
N PHE A 161 15.08 2.75 -11.36
CA PHE A 161 14.52 1.50 -11.88
C PHE A 161 14.73 1.44 -13.38
N THR A 162 15.08 0.27 -13.89
CA THR A 162 15.15 0.03 -15.33
C THR A 162 14.39 -1.24 -15.69
N PHE A 163 13.32 -1.10 -16.47
CA PHE A 163 12.51 -2.22 -16.93
C PHE A 163 12.72 -2.44 -18.43
N ALA A 164 12.71 -3.70 -18.86
CA ALA A 164 12.71 -4.03 -20.29
C ALA A 164 11.40 -3.56 -20.95
N GLU A 165 10.29 -3.69 -20.24
CA GLU A 165 8.95 -3.22 -20.57
C GLU A 165 8.26 -2.79 -19.27
N PRO A 166 7.30 -1.84 -19.30
CA PRO A 166 6.50 -1.49 -18.13
C PRO A 166 5.87 -2.73 -17.48
N LEU A 167 5.75 -2.71 -16.16
CA LEU A 167 5.14 -3.82 -15.43
C LEU A 167 3.63 -3.81 -15.67
N ASP A 168 3.05 -4.98 -15.88
CA ASP A 168 1.59 -5.18 -15.99
C ASP A 168 1.11 -5.97 -14.77
N TYR A 169 0.39 -5.30 -13.88
CA TYR A 169 -0.10 -5.85 -12.61
C TYR A 169 -1.07 -7.02 -12.82
N ASN A 170 -1.65 -7.21 -14.00
CA ASN A 170 -2.41 -8.43 -14.30
C ASN A 170 -1.54 -9.70 -14.25
N ASN A 171 -0.22 -9.56 -14.34
CA ASN A 171 0.74 -10.65 -14.21
C ASN A 171 1.24 -10.83 -12.77
N ALA A 172 0.71 -10.08 -11.80
CA ALA A 172 1.08 -10.21 -10.40
C ALA A 172 0.75 -11.60 -9.85
N SER A 173 1.63 -12.10 -8.98
CA SER A 173 1.54 -13.44 -8.40
C SER A 173 1.50 -13.38 -6.88
N SER A 174 0.96 -14.41 -6.23
CA SER A 174 0.88 -14.49 -4.77
C SER A 174 1.96 -15.43 -4.25
N PHE A 175 2.62 -15.03 -3.16
CA PHE A 175 3.34 -15.99 -2.33
C PHE A 175 2.35 -16.87 -1.56
N LEU A 176 2.83 -18.01 -1.04
CA LEU A 176 2.00 -18.96 -0.30
C LEU A 176 1.84 -18.62 1.19
N ASN A 177 2.68 -17.73 1.71
CA ASN A 177 2.74 -17.39 3.12
C ASN A 177 2.15 -16.00 3.34
N ASP A 178 1.36 -15.86 4.40
CA ASP A 178 0.81 -14.58 4.83
C ASP A 178 1.73 -14.01 5.91
N VAL A 179 1.99 -12.71 5.88
CA VAL A 179 2.76 -12.03 6.92
C VAL A 179 2.09 -10.73 7.34
N TYR A 180 2.05 -10.45 8.64
CA TYR A 180 1.37 -9.28 9.18
C TYR A 180 1.96 -8.84 10.53
N VAL A 181 1.73 -7.57 10.88
CA VAL A 181 1.98 -7.05 12.22
C VAL A 181 0.84 -7.49 13.13
N GLU A 182 1.12 -8.36 14.11
CA GLU A 182 0.12 -8.85 15.06
C GLU A 182 -0.18 -7.82 16.16
N ASN A 183 0.87 -7.15 16.64
CA ASN A 183 0.77 -6.11 17.66
C ASN A 183 1.96 -5.17 17.55
N TYR A 184 1.83 -3.95 18.07
CA TYR A 184 2.92 -3.00 18.18
C TYR A 184 2.78 -2.06 19.37
N THR A 185 3.91 -1.56 19.85
CA THR A 185 3.99 -0.29 20.59
C THR A 185 4.86 0.68 19.81
N SER A 186 4.75 1.97 20.12
CA SER A 186 5.56 2.98 19.46
C SER A 186 6.00 4.06 20.43
N GLU A 187 7.16 4.65 20.16
CA GLU A 187 7.66 5.82 20.86
C GLU A 187 8.18 6.87 19.88
N PRO A 188 7.92 8.16 20.14
CA PRO A 188 8.44 9.23 19.31
C PRO A 188 9.95 9.33 19.46
N ILE A 189 10.63 9.60 18.35
CA ILE A 189 12.06 9.93 18.30
C ILE A 189 12.25 11.25 17.54
N ASP A 190 13.44 11.84 17.59
CA ASP A 190 13.70 13.20 17.06
C ASP A 190 13.30 13.38 15.58
N ASP A 191 13.47 12.35 14.76
CA ASP A 191 13.26 12.36 13.31
C ASP A 191 12.10 11.46 12.83
N GLY A 192 11.27 10.95 13.76
CA GLY A 192 10.15 10.09 13.42
C GLY A 192 9.65 9.24 14.59
N VAL A 193 9.52 7.93 14.39
CA VAL A 193 8.91 7.00 15.35
C VAL A 193 9.72 5.70 15.40
N LEU A 194 9.97 5.20 16.60
CA LEU A 194 10.43 3.82 16.81
C LEU A 194 9.23 2.93 17.10
N ILE A 195 9.09 1.84 16.34
CA ILE A 195 8.03 0.85 16.52
C ILE A 195 8.66 -0.44 17.06
N HIS A 196 8.08 -0.97 18.12
CA HIS A 196 8.36 -2.33 18.60
C HIS A 196 7.19 -3.22 18.16
N ALA A 197 7.39 -4.03 17.13
CA ALA A 197 6.36 -4.85 16.50
C ALA A 197 6.55 -6.33 16.78
N VAL A 198 5.43 -7.06 16.81
CA VAL A 198 5.41 -8.52 16.70
C VAL A 198 4.96 -8.86 15.29
N ILE A 199 5.84 -9.47 14.51
CA ILE A 199 5.54 -9.94 13.16
C ILE A 199 5.17 -11.41 13.23
N THR A 200 4.05 -11.77 12.60
CA THR A 200 3.59 -13.15 12.51
C THR A 200 3.52 -13.58 11.05
N THR A 201 4.17 -14.69 10.74
CA THR A 201 4.07 -15.39 9.45
C THR A 201 3.21 -16.63 9.61
N THR A 202 2.20 -16.76 8.76
CA THR A 202 1.39 -17.97 8.64
C THR A 202 1.96 -18.84 7.54
N GLU A 203 2.56 -19.97 7.96
CA GLU A 203 3.15 -20.95 7.06
C GLU A 203 2.17 -22.09 6.81
N GLN A 204 2.07 -22.50 5.55
CA GLN A 204 1.31 -23.69 5.15
C GLN A 204 2.28 -24.77 4.69
N THR A 205 2.32 -25.88 5.41
CA THR A 205 3.13 -27.05 5.06
C THR A 205 2.25 -28.26 4.78
N LEU A 206 2.75 -29.18 3.95
CA LEU A 206 2.08 -30.46 3.67
C LEU A 206 2.74 -31.56 4.50
N GLU A 207 2.01 -32.12 5.45
CA GLU A 207 2.43 -33.28 6.24
C GLU A 207 1.45 -34.43 6.03
N ASN A 208 1.91 -35.55 5.47
CA ASN A 208 1.09 -36.75 5.22
C ASN A 208 -0.22 -36.50 4.43
N ASP A 209 -0.16 -35.67 3.39
CA ASP A 209 -1.32 -35.20 2.59
C ASP A 209 -2.31 -34.26 3.32
N ASP A 210 -2.02 -33.87 4.56
CA ASP A 210 -2.78 -32.86 5.30
C ASP A 210 -2.08 -31.49 5.23
N VAL A 211 -2.86 -30.42 5.10
CA VAL A 211 -2.36 -29.04 5.19
C VAL A 211 -2.25 -28.68 6.66
N ILE A 212 -1.02 -28.41 7.12
CA ILE A 212 -0.72 -27.92 8.45
C ILE A 212 -0.47 -26.42 8.36
N VAL A 213 -1.19 -25.66 9.17
CA VAL A 213 -1.02 -24.21 9.30
C VAL A 213 -0.31 -23.95 10.62
N SER A 214 0.85 -23.30 10.55
CA SER A 214 1.61 -22.87 11.72
C SER A 214 1.87 -21.37 11.67
N ASN A 215 1.80 -20.73 12.84
CA ASN A 215 2.20 -19.34 12.99
C ASN A 215 3.58 -19.30 13.64
N VAL A 216 4.48 -18.53 13.03
CA VAL A 216 5.79 -18.21 13.58
C VAL A 216 5.80 -16.71 13.84
N SER A 217 6.08 -16.33 15.10
CA SER A 217 6.10 -14.94 15.53
C SER A 217 7.48 -14.54 16.03
N TYR A 218 7.91 -13.33 15.70
CA TYR A 218 9.17 -12.76 16.15
C TYR A 218 9.03 -11.25 16.38
N ASN A 219 9.89 -10.72 17.25
CA ASN A 219 9.90 -9.30 17.60
C ASN A 219 10.81 -8.53 16.66
N VAL A 220 10.41 -7.31 16.31
CA VAL A 220 11.14 -6.45 15.39
C VAL A 220 11.11 -5.01 15.90
N ASP A 221 12.26 -4.34 15.87
CA ASP A 221 12.35 -2.90 16.04
C ASP A 221 12.44 -2.23 14.67
N VAL A 222 11.59 -1.23 14.43
CA VAL A 222 11.51 -0.50 13.17
C VAL A 222 11.68 0.97 13.43
N LYS A 223 12.72 1.57 12.86
CA LYS A 223 12.89 3.02 12.87
C LYS A 223 12.22 3.61 11.64
N LEU A 224 11.19 4.42 11.88
CA LEU A 224 10.56 5.25 10.87
C LEU A 224 11.10 6.66 10.93
N ILE A 225 11.34 7.26 9.77
CA ILE A 225 11.65 8.68 9.63
C ILE A 225 10.52 9.41 8.92
N THR A 226 10.28 10.67 9.27
CA THR A 226 9.26 11.48 8.59
C THR A 226 9.65 11.74 7.13
N ASN A 227 8.77 11.39 6.20
CA ASN A 227 8.85 11.68 4.78
C ASN A 227 7.49 12.16 4.27
N PRO A 228 7.20 13.48 4.29
CA PRO A 228 5.86 14.01 3.99
C PRO A 228 5.33 13.70 2.59
N SER A 229 6.20 13.27 1.67
CA SER A 229 5.84 12.88 0.32
C SER A 229 5.61 11.38 0.16
N SER A 230 5.77 10.59 1.22
CA SER A 230 5.60 9.15 1.19
C SER A 230 4.12 8.75 1.05
N CYS A 231 3.85 7.76 0.19
CA CYS A 231 2.57 7.06 0.14
C CYS A 231 2.30 6.13 1.33
N PHE A 232 3.22 6.00 2.29
CA PHE A 232 3.06 5.23 3.53
C PHE A 232 2.89 6.17 4.73
N ASP A 233 1.78 6.92 4.76
CA ASP A 233 1.39 7.87 5.81
C ASP A 233 2.41 8.95 6.16
N GLY A 234 3.23 9.36 5.19
CA GLY A 234 4.24 10.37 5.43
C GLY A 234 5.45 9.85 6.22
N TYR A 235 5.69 8.54 6.25
CA TYR A 235 6.87 7.92 6.83
C TYR A 235 7.64 7.07 5.81
N SER A 236 8.93 6.87 6.09
CA SER A 236 9.77 5.88 5.41
C SER A 236 10.44 4.98 6.44
N ILE A 237 10.60 3.71 6.10
CA ILE A 237 11.34 2.72 6.88
C ILE A 237 12.83 3.02 6.71
N TYR A 238 13.46 3.53 7.77
CA TYR A 238 14.89 3.83 7.77
C TYR A 238 15.72 2.60 8.11
N SER A 239 15.28 1.83 9.11
CA SER A 239 15.92 0.58 9.50
C SER A 239 14.94 -0.38 10.16
N LEU A 240 15.28 -1.66 10.15
CA LEU A 240 14.55 -2.74 10.78
C LEU A 240 15.54 -3.76 11.36
N GLU A 241 15.30 -4.23 12.59
CA GLU A 241 16.12 -5.25 13.24
C GLU A 241 15.25 -6.30 13.92
N CYS A 242 15.42 -7.57 13.56
CA CYS A 242 14.78 -8.69 14.24
C CYS A 242 15.45 -8.97 15.58
N ILE A 243 14.67 -8.89 16.66
CA ILE A 243 15.15 -9.14 18.02
C ILE A 243 15.09 -10.65 18.27
N GLN A 244 16.24 -11.32 18.23
CA GLN A 244 16.34 -12.73 18.63
C GLN A 244 15.98 -12.88 20.12
N GLN A 245 15.08 -13.81 20.44
CA GLN A 245 14.79 -14.23 21.83
C GLN A 245 15.79 -15.28 22.31
#